data_AF-A0A920GSY9-F1
#
_entry.id   AF-A0A920GSY9-F1
#
_cell.length_a   1.000
_cell.length_b   1.000
_cell.length_c   1.000
_cell.angle_alpha   90.00
_cell.angle_beta   90.00
_cell.angle_gamma   90.00
#
_symmetry.space_group_name_H-M   'P 1'
#
loop_
_entity.id
_entity.type
_entity.pdbx_description
1 polymer ?
#
loop_
_entity_poly.entity_id
_entity_poly.type
_entity_poly.pdbx_seq_one_letter_code
_entity_poly.pdbx_strand_id
1 'polypeptide(L)'
;MDFSNEEHPVALQLGGSDPSQLSEAASIGEEYGYDEINLNVGCPSDRVQSGEFGAVLMKNPKLVAKCCEAIKINTAVDVTVKCRIGVDDQNPYQILPEFLKFLCDAGITRVIIHARKAILKGLSPKENRDVPPLDYPLVYEMKEQFPELHISLNGE
;
A
#
# COMPACT_ATOMS: atom_id res chain seq x y z
N MET A 1 11.33 -3.52 -17.72
CA MET A 1 10.72 -4.47 -16.79
C MET A 1 10.99 -5.82 -17.39
N ASP A 2 11.78 -6.67 -16.73
CA ASP A 2 12.16 -7.98 -17.26
C ASP A 2 12.18 -8.96 -16.09
N PHE A 3 11.49 -10.09 -16.22
CA PHE A 3 11.43 -11.19 -15.26
C PHE A 3 11.30 -12.50 -16.05
N SER A 4 11.73 -13.60 -15.45
CA SER A 4 11.65 -14.93 -16.04
C SER A 4 10.32 -15.61 -15.72
N ASN A 5 9.89 -16.55 -16.57
CA ASN A 5 8.65 -17.31 -16.33
C ASN A 5 8.68 -18.12 -15.00
N GLU A 6 9.87 -18.40 -14.46
CA GLU A 6 10.03 -19.11 -13.18
C GLU A 6 9.72 -18.24 -11.96
N GLU A 7 9.64 -16.90 -12.12
CA GLU A 7 9.33 -15.95 -11.06
C GLU A 7 7.82 -15.81 -10.80
N HIS A 8 6.96 -16.40 -11.64
CA HIS A 8 5.52 -16.37 -11.42
C HIS A 8 5.10 -17.18 -10.17
N PRO A 9 4.14 -16.68 -9.37
CA PRO A 9 3.45 -15.41 -9.55
C PRO A 9 4.28 -14.19 -9.10
N VAL A 10 4.26 -13.11 -9.89
CA VAL A 10 5.04 -11.89 -9.67
C VAL A 10 4.16 -10.63 -9.65
N ALA A 11 4.35 -9.78 -8.64
CA ALA A 11 3.62 -8.52 -8.50
C ALA A 11 4.47 -7.33 -8.98
N LEU A 12 3.88 -6.42 -9.76
CA LEU A 12 4.45 -5.11 -10.04
C LEU A 12 4.02 -4.12 -8.97
N GLN A 13 4.97 -3.58 -8.21
CA GLN A 13 4.69 -2.51 -7.26
C GLN A 13 4.85 -1.13 -7.90
N LEU A 14 3.76 -0.36 -7.96
CA LEU A 14 3.73 1.00 -8.47
C LEU A 14 3.89 2.03 -7.34
N GLY A 15 4.59 3.12 -7.64
CA GLY A 15 4.68 4.30 -6.80
C GLY A 15 4.17 5.53 -7.56
N GLY A 16 3.15 6.19 -7.02
CA GLY A 16 2.55 7.39 -7.60
C GLY A 16 1.33 7.84 -6.83
N SER A 17 0.78 8.99 -7.21
CA SER A 17 -0.40 9.61 -6.58
C SER A 17 -1.42 10.15 -7.59
N ASP A 18 -1.09 10.15 -8.89
CA ASP A 18 -2.00 10.53 -9.95
C ASP A 18 -2.77 9.28 -10.45
N PRO A 19 -4.12 9.26 -10.33
CA PRO A 19 -4.92 8.10 -10.72
C PRO A 19 -4.78 7.72 -12.20
N SER A 20 -4.60 8.70 -13.10
CA SER A 20 -4.52 8.44 -14.54
C SER A 20 -3.19 7.79 -14.90
N GLN A 21 -2.08 8.33 -14.37
CA GLN A 21 -0.74 7.76 -14.58
C GLN A 21 -0.62 6.37 -13.96
N LEU A 22 -1.20 6.13 -12.78
CA LEU A 22 -1.21 4.82 -12.16
C LEU A 22 -2.03 3.80 -12.96
N SER A 23 -3.17 4.22 -13.51
CA SER A 23 -4.01 3.39 -14.38
C SER A 23 -3.31 2.99 -15.68
N GLU A 24 -2.59 3.92 -16.30
CA GLU A 24 -1.76 3.64 -17.48
C GLU A 24 -0.60 2.70 -17.15
N ALA A 25 0.13 2.97 -16.06
CA ALA A 25 1.25 2.13 -15.62
C ALA A 25 0.80 0.71 -15.26
N ALA A 26 -0.40 0.54 -14.70
CA ALA A 26 -0.98 -0.76 -14.38
C ALA A 26 -1.30 -1.56 -15.64
N SER A 27 -1.92 -0.94 -16.65
CA SER A 27 -2.20 -1.57 -17.95
C SER A 27 -0.91 -2.02 -18.64
N ILE A 28 0.14 -1.21 -18.59
CA ILE A 28 1.47 -1.61 -19.10
C ILE A 28 1.99 -2.81 -18.30
N GLY A 29 1.88 -2.79 -16.96
CA GLY A 29 2.27 -3.93 -16.13
C GLY A 29 1.56 -5.23 -16.51
N GLU A 30 0.24 -5.19 -16.72
CA GLU A 30 -0.52 -6.34 -17.19
C GLU A 30 -0.06 -6.83 -18.57
N GLU A 31 0.16 -5.92 -19.53
CA GLU A 31 0.68 -6.28 -20.85
C GLU A 31 2.07 -6.94 -20.80
N TYR A 32 2.90 -6.55 -19.82
CA TYR A 32 4.18 -7.18 -19.53
C TYR A 32 4.07 -8.55 -18.85
N GLY A 33 2.87 -8.93 -18.40
CA GLY A 33 2.57 -10.25 -17.85
C GLY A 33 2.61 -10.34 -16.31
N TYR A 34 2.62 -9.24 -15.57
CA TYR A 34 2.55 -9.30 -14.10
C TYR A 34 1.20 -9.87 -13.62
N ASP A 35 1.21 -10.71 -12.57
CA ASP A 35 0.00 -11.36 -12.03
C ASP A 35 -0.77 -10.48 -11.03
N GLU A 36 -0.14 -9.40 -10.57
CA GLU A 36 -0.68 -8.49 -9.56
C GLU A 36 -0.11 -7.07 -9.76
N ILE A 37 -0.98 -6.07 -9.58
CA ILE A 37 -0.58 -4.66 -9.43
C ILE A 37 -0.70 -4.26 -7.95
N ASN A 38 0.43 -3.94 -7.32
CA ASN A 38 0.49 -3.49 -5.93
C ASN A 38 0.76 -1.99 -5.83
N LEU A 39 -0.06 -1.23 -5.11
CA LEU A 39 0.19 0.19 -4.86
C LEU A 39 1.03 0.39 -3.59
N ASN A 40 2.17 1.08 -3.72
CA ASN A 40 3.04 1.41 -2.58
C ASN A 40 2.50 2.61 -1.79
N VAL A 41 2.04 2.33 -0.57
CA VAL A 41 1.61 3.31 0.45
C VAL A 41 2.44 3.15 1.73
N GLY A 42 3.68 2.66 1.62
CA GLY A 42 4.50 2.26 2.78
C GLY A 42 5.94 2.74 2.80
N CYS A 43 6.48 3.24 1.67
CA CYS A 43 7.84 3.77 1.60
C CYS A 43 7.98 5.12 2.34
N PRO A 44 8.89 5.25 3.32
CA PRO A 44 9.05 6.50 4.08
C PRO A 44 10.10 7.46 3.49
N SER A 45 10.80 7.08 2.40
CA SER A 45 11.98 7.83 1.93
C SER A 45 11.66 9.25 1.45
N ASP A 46 12.60 10.18 1.61
CA ASP A 46 12.41 11.59 1.21
C ASP A 46 12.07 11.75 -0.29
N ARG A 47 12.63 10.89 -1.15
CA ARG A 47 12.36 10.89 -2.61
C ARG A 47 10.89 10.65 -2.94
N VAL A 48 10.20 9.85 -2.15
CA VAL A 48 8.78 9.57 -2.38
C VAL A 48 7.89 10.66 -1.77
N GLN A 49 8.34 11.32 -0.70
CA GLN A 49 7.63 12.46 -0.11
C GLN A 49 7.57 13.66 -1.07
N SER A 50 8.66 13.96 -1.77
CA SER A 50 8.70 15.04 -2.76
C SER A 50 7.83 14.78 -3.99
N GLY A 51 7.55 13.51 -4.29
CA GLY A 51 6.64 13.10 -5.37
C GLY A 51 5.21 12.80 -4.91
N GLU A 52 4.90 13.04 -3.62
CA GLU A 52 3.60 12.76 -3.01
C GLU A 52 3.14 11.29 -3.08
N PHE A 53 4.06 10.32 -3.09
CA PHE A 53 3.74 8.88 -3.10
C PHE A 53 4.41 8.10 -1.95
N GLY A 54 4.03 6.84 -1.74
CA GLY A 54 4.51 6.04 -0.61
C GLY A 54 3.76 6.34 0.70
N ALA A 55 4.44 6.27 1.84
CA ALA A 55 3.81 6.34 3.16
C ALA A 55 3.05 7.66 3.40
N VAL A 56 3.45 8.76 2.75
CA VAL A 56 2.74 10.05 2.86
C VAL A 56 1.27 9.95 2.43
N LEU A 57 0.93 9.01 1.54
CA LEU A 57 -0.45 8.77 1.09
C LEU A 57 -1.38 8.26 2.20
N MET A 58 -0.85 7.74 3.31
CA MET A 58 -1.66 7.43 4.51
C MET A 58 -2.36 8.66 5.09
N LYS A 59 -1.91 9.88 4.74
CA LYS A 59 -2.59 11.14 5.11
C LYS A 59 -3.81 11.44 4.25
N ASN A 60 -3.98 10.76 3.12
CA ASN A 60 -5.08 10.98 2.17
C ASN A 60 -5.70 9.66 1.68
N PRO A 61 -6.43 8.93 2.56
CA PRO A 61 -7.08 7.66 2.20
C PRO A 61 -7.98 7.75 0.97
N LYS A 62 -8.69 8.88 0.81
CA LYS A 62 -9.58 9.14 -0.33
C LYS A 62 -8.84 9.17 -1.67
N LEU A 63 -7.64 9.75 -1.69
CA LEU A 63 -6.81 9.74 -2.90
C LEU A 63 -6.36 8.32 -3.24
N VAL A 64 -5.93 7.54 -2.23
CA VAL A 64 -5.53 6.14 -2.46
C VAL A 64 -6.69 5.33 -3.01
N ALA A 65 -7.89 5.48 -2.47
CA ALA A 65 -9.10 4.83 -3.00
C ALA A 65 -9.33 5.18 -4.48
N LYS A 66 -9.25 6.47 -4.85
CA LYS A 66 -9.38 6.91 -6.26
C LYS A 66 -8.30 6.32 -7.17
N CYS A 67 -7.06 6.21 -6.69
CA CYS A 67 -5.99 5.57 -7.43
C CYS A 67 -6.27 4.07 -7.64
N CYS A 68 -6.72 3.37 -6.59
CA CYS A 68 -7.12 1.98 -6.66
C CYS A 68 -8.28 1.74 -7.64
N GLU A 69 -9.31 2.58 -7.61
CA GLU A 69 -10.44 2.52 -8.56
C GLU A 69 -9.96 2.72 -10.00
N ALA A 70 -9.11 3.72 -10.25
CA ALA A 70 -8.59 4.00 -11.58
C ALA A 70 -7.70 2.87 -12.12
N ILE A 71 -6.87 2.27 -11.27
CA ILE A 71 -6.08 1.08 -11.61
C ILE A 71 -7.03 -0.06 -12.00
N LYS A 72 -7.99 -0.42 -11.14
CA LYS A 72 -8.93 -1.54 -11.36
C LYS A 72 -9.79 -1.39 -12.62
N ILE A 73 -10.08 -0.18 -13.07
CA ILE A 73 -10.83 0.05 -14.32
C ILE A 73 -10.03 -0.43 -15.54
N ASN A 74 -8.71 -0.36 -15.48
CA ASN A 74 -7.82 -0.54 -16.63
C ASN A 74 -6.91 -1.77 -16.51
N THR A 75 -7.20 -2.67 -15.56
CA THR A 75 -6.50 -3.95 -15.45
C THR A 75 -7.41 -5.08 -15.01
N ALA A 76 -7.19 -6.28 -15.54
CA ALA A 76 -7.90 -7.49 -15.12
C ALA A 76 -7.19 -8.25 -14.00
N VAL A 77 -5.91 -7.96 -13.76
CA VAL A 77 -5.13 -8.64 -12.71
C VAL A 77 -5.48 -8.09 -11.32
N ASP A 78 -5.08 -8.81 -10.29
CA ASP A 78 -5.42 -8.44 -8.93
C ASP A 78 -4.75 -7.12 -8.51
N VAL A 79 -5.49 -6.28 -7.79
CA VAL A 79 -5.02 -4.96 -7.36
C VAL A 79 -4.97 -4.93 -5.84
N THR A 80 -3.77 -4.71 -5.30
CA THR A 80 -3.51 -4.78 -3.86
C THR A 80 -2.81 -3.51 -3.38
N VAL A 81 -2.77 -3.31 -2.05
CA VAL A 81 -2.10 -2.17 -1.44
C VAL A 81 -1.12 -2.63 -0.38
N LYS A 82 0.08 -2.05 -0.34
CA LYS A 82 1.03 -2.23 0.76
C LYS A 82 1.17 -0.94 1.57
N CYS A 83 0.77 -0.96 2.83
CA CYS A 83 0.77 0.22 3.70
C CYS A 83 1.53 0.01 5.02
N ARG A 84 1.52 1.06 5.85
CA ARG A 84 1.97 1.09 7.25
C ARG A 84 0.73 1.24 8.15
N ILE A 85 0.86 1.05 9.46
CA ILE A 85 -0.26 1.27 10.40
C ILE A 85 -0.62 2.76 10.60
N GLY A 86 0.19 3.68 10.09
CA GLY A 86 0.01 5.13 10.19
C GLY A 86 1.32 5.88 9.96
N VAL A 87 1.26 7.21 9.90
CA VAL A 87 2.44 8.07 9.78
C VAL A 87 2.55 9.11 10.89
N ASP A 88 3.77 9.57 11.15
CA ASP A 88 4.13 10.69 12.03
C ASP A 88 3.41 10.64 13.40
N ASP A 89 2.47 11.56 13.65
CA ASP A 89 1.72 11.75 14.89
C ASP A 89 0.31 11.12 14.85
N GLN A 90 -0.11 10.53 13.72
CA GLN A 90 -1.42 9.88 13.59
C GLN A 90 -1.59 8.76 14.63
N ASN A 91 -2.80 8.60 15.17
CA ASN A 91 -3.13 7.44 15.99
C ASN A 91 -3.40 6.22 15.08
N PRO A 92 -2.58 5.14 15.12
CA PRO A 92 -2.78 3.95 14.28
C PRO A 92 -4.17 3.30 14.44
N TYR A 93 -4.70 3.29 15.67
CA TYR A 93 -6.00 2.71 16.01
C TYR A 93 -7.19 3.49 15.44
N GLN A 94 -6.96 4.69 14.89
CA GLN A 94 -7.97 5.49 14.21
C GLN A 94 -7.76 5.51 12.71
N ILE A 95 -6.52 5.76 12.27
CA ILE A 95 -6.25 5.95 10.84
C ILE A 95 -6.28 4.65 10.04
N LEU A 96 -5.79 3.53 10.60
CA LEU A 96 -5.73 2.28 9.86
C LEU A 96 -7.13 1.72 9.55
N PRO A 97 -8.10 1.64 10.50
CA PRO A 97 -9.45 1.21 10.18
C PRO A 97 -10.14 2.11 9.14
N GLU A 98 -9.99 3.44 9.26
CA GLU A 98 -10.54 4.38 8.28
C GLU A 98 -9.94 4.13 6.89
N PHE A 99 -8.61 3.96 6.83
CA PHE A 99 -7.90 3.70 5.59
C PHE A 99 -8.36 2.38 4.93
N LEU A 100 -8.45 1.29 5.69
CA LEU A 100 -8.93 0.00 5.18
C LEU A 100 -10.37 0.08 4.67
N LYS A 101 -11.24 0.84 5.35
CA LYS A 101 -12.60 1.06 4.86
C LYS A 101 -12.63 1.70 3.47
N PHE A 102 -11.84 2.75 3.25
CA PHE A 102 -11.73 3.39 1.93
C PHE A 102 -11.20 2.42 0.86
N LEU A 103 -10.25 1.55 1.20
CA LEU A 103 -9.76 0.53 0.26
C LEU A 103 -10.82 -0.52 -0.07
N CYS A 104 -11.56 -1.00 0.93
CA CYS A 104 -12.67 -1.94 0.72
C CYS A 104 -13.76 -1.31 -0.16
N ASP A 105 -14.12 -0.05 0.10
CA ASP A 105 -15.11 0.69 -0.70
C ASP A 105 -14.65 0.86 -2.17
N ALA A 106 -13.33 0.98 -2.40
CA ALA A 106 -12.70 0.97 -3.73
C ALA A 106 -12.58 -0.44 -4.36
N GLY A 107 -13.07 -1.48 -3.69
CA GLY A 107 -13.06 -2.86 -4.16
C GLY A 107 -11.73 -3.59 -4.00
N ILE A 108 -10.84 -3.13 -3.12
CA ILE A 108 -9.59 -3.85 -2.78
C ILE A 108 -9.91 -4.98 -1.81
N THR A 109 -9.42 -6.18 -2.13
CA THR A 109 -9.67 -7.41 -1.37
C THR A 109 -8.42 -7.96 -0.69
N ARG A 110 -7.22 -7.45 -1.02
CA ARG A 110 -5.94 -7.85 -0.40
C ARG A 110 -5.06 -6.65 -0.06
N VAL A 111 -4.61 -6.60 1.19
CA VAL A 111 -3.73 -5.55 1.72
C VAL A 111 -2.57 -6.17 2.50
N ILE A 112 -1.37 -5.63 2.32
CA ILE A 112 -0.18 -5.98 3.09
C ILE A 112 0.12 -4.85 4.07
N ILE A 113 0.11 -5.14 5.38
CA ILE A 113 0.30 -4.13 6.42
C ILE A 113 1.66 -4.34 7.08
N HIS A 114 2.55 -3.35 6.92
CA HIS A 114 3.75 -3.29 7.74
C HIS A 114 3.37 -2.74 9.12
N ALA A 115 3.50 -3.55 10.17
CA ALA A 115 3.02 -3.30 11.54
C ALA A 115 3.80 -2.24 12.32
N ARG A 116 4.46 -1.30 11.64
CA ARG A 116 5.15 -0.14 12.27
C ARG A 116 4.62 1.12 11.63
N LYS A 117 4.57 2.22 12.38
CA LYS A 117 4.37 3.54 11.79
C LYS A 117 5.53 3.89 10.85
N ALA A 118 5.29 4.80 9.93
CA ALA A 118 6.36 5.48 9.21
C ALA A 118 6.53 6.90 9.78
N ILE A 119 7.75 7.23 10.22
CA ILE A 119 8.13 8.58 10.65
C ILE A 119 8.81 9.23 9.44
N LEU A 120 8.13 10.21 8.86
CA LEU A 120 8.52 10.80 7.57
C LEU A 120 9.67 11.80 7.71
N LYS A 121 9.88 12.37 8.91
CA LYS A 121 10.95 13.33 9.16
C LYS A 121 11.94 12.80 10.19
N GLY A 122 13.22 12.83 9.82
CA GLY A 122 14.32 12.58 10.74
C GLY A 122 14.75 11.11 10.87
N LEU A 123 14.09 10.17 10.21
CA LEU A 123 14.51 8.77 10.14
C LEU A 123 14.78 8.33 8.70
N SER A 124 15.89 7.64 8.48
CA SER A 124 16.17 6.95 7.22
C SER A 124 15.17 5.82 6.96
N PRO A 125 15.09 5.30 5.72
CA PRO A 125 14.27 4.12 5.42
C PRO A 125 14.62 2.88 6.23
N LYS A 126 15.90 2.73 6.63
CA LYS A 126 16.35 1.63 7.50
C LYS A 126 15.83 1.83 8.93
N GLU A 127 16.05 3.01 9.50
CA GLU A 127 15.56 3.33 10.86
C GLU A 127 14.03 3.23 10.96
N ASN A 128 13.30 3.56 9.89
CA ASN A 128 11.85 3.36 9.82
C ASN A 128 11.41 1.88 9.90
N ARG A 129 12.30 0.92 9.71
CA ARG A 129 12.04 -0.51 9.94
C ARG A 129 12.44 -0.95 11.35
N ASP A 130 13.33 -0.22 12.02
CA ASP A 130 13.93 -0.67 13.28
C ASP A 130 13.40 0.11 14.50
N VAL A 131 13.19 1.42 14.36
CA VAL A 131 12.94 2.35 15.49
C VAL A 131 11.47 2.43 15.93
N PRO A 132 10.47 2.72 15.04
CA PRO A 132 9.08 2.80 15.49
C PRO A 132 8.60 1.41 15.92
N PRO A 133 7.94 1.23 17.08
CA PRO A 133 7.62 -0.10 17.60
C PRO A 133 6.67 -0.88 16.66
N LEU A 134 6.78 -2.21 16.70
CA LEU A 134 5.81 -3.11 16.09
C LEU A 134 4.50 -3.12 16.86
N ASP A 135 3.40 -3.23 16.14
CA ASP A 135 2.06 -3.41 16.68
C ASP A 135 1.32 -4.48 15.86
N TYR A 136 1.70 -5.74 16.07
CA TYR A 136 0.97 -6.89 15.50
C TYR A 136 -0.45 -7.04 16.06
N PRO A 137 -0.73 -6.81 17.36
CA PRO A 137 -2.09 -6.85 17.89
C PRO A 137 -3.06 -6.00 17.08
N LEU A 138 -2.70 -4.76 16.73
CA LEU A 138 -3.53 -3.91 15.87
C LEU A 138 -3.83 -4.57 14.50
N VAL A 139 -2.85 -5.21 13.86
CA VAL A 139 -3.08 -5.89 12.57
C VAL A 139 -4.03 -7.09 12.73
N TYR A 140 -3.94 -7.82 13.84
CA TYR A 140 -4.89 -8.90 14.14
C TYR A 140 -6.30 -8.37 14.39
N GLU A 141 -6.45 -7.28 15.15
CA GLU A 141 -7.73 -6.59 15.31
C GLU A 141 -8.31 -6.15 13.96
N MET A 142 -7.49 -5.68 13.02
CA MET A 142 -7.96 -5.35 11.67
C MET A 142 -8.46 -6.58 10.92
N LYS A 143 -7.83 -7.75 11.09
CA LYS A 143 -8.34 -8.98 10.47
C LYS A 143 -9.68 -9.41 11.05
N GLU A 144 -9.91 -9.20 12.34
CA GLU A 144 -11.20 -9.48 12.98
C GLU A 144 -12.29 -8.49 12.52
N GLN A 145 -11.95 -7.20 12.37
CA GLN A 145 -12.88 -6.15 11.93
C GLN A 145 -13.22 -6.23 10.44
N PHE A 146 -12.28 -6.70 9.61
CA PHE A 146 -12.44 -6.83 8.16
C PHE A 146 -12.28 -8.29 7.72
N PRO A 147 -13.23 -9.19 8.07
CA PRO A 147 -13.09 -10.63 7.83
C PRO A 147 -12.97 -10.98 6.34
N GLU A 148 -13.64 -10.23 5.46
CA GLU A 148 -13.60 -10.41 4.01
C GLU A 148 -12.31 -9.89 3.36
N LEU A 149 -11.55 -9.03 4.05
CA LEU A 149 -10.28 -8.50 3.54
C LEU A 149 -9.16 -9.50 3.82
N HIS A 150 -8.41 -9.91 2.80
CA HIS A 150 -7.15 -10.60 3.02
C HIS A 150 -6.11 -9.61 3.54
N ILE A 151 -5.62 -9.83 4.76
CA ILE A 151 -4.59 -9.01 5.38
C ILE A 151 -3.34 -9.86 5.57
N SER A 152 -2.26 -9.47 4.90
CA SER A 152 -0.93 -10.06 5.11
C SER A 152 -0.14 -9.18 6.07
N LEU A 153 0.27 -9.77 7.20
CA LEU A 153 1.12 -9.09 8.18
C LEU A 153 2.58 -9.02 7.69
N ASN A 154 3.22 -7.87 7.84
CA ASN A 154 4.62 -7.63 7.51
C ASN A 154 5.32 -6.81 8.61
N GLY A 155 6.65 -6.93 8.69
CA GLY A 155 7.51 -6.25 9.64
C GLY A 155 8.25 -7.26 10.52
N GLU A 156 9.54 -7.00 10.74
CA GLU A 156 10.43 -7.72 11.67
C GLU A 156 10.85 -6.81 12.82
#